data_AF-A0A7S4AXU0-F1
#
_entry.id   AF-A0A7S4AXU0-F1
#
_cell.length_a   1.000
_cell.length_b   1.000
_cell.length_c   1.000
_cell.angle_alpha   90.00
_cell.angle_beta   90.00
_cell.angle_gamma   90.00
#
_symmetry.space_group_name_H-M   'P 1'
#
loop_
_entity.id
_entity.type
_entity.pdbx_description
1 polymer ?
#
loop_
_entity_poly.entity_id
_entity_poly.type
_entity_poly.pdbx_seq_one_letter_code
_entity_poly.pdbx_strand_id
1 'polypeptide(L)'
;EQEQFVLETDKPFYPLLQELTYIRPLVFASASAFSNGIDSDPSKENSCNAGDFGSKWDHLEDTVTCAGLSAPIGTGPFKYSSTTTNEDGTIDDKVIFQGHTEYWGGAPDIEELHVQHYESNEAVQDALLDGTLDMALGIGPLTPLQAQQLKFYHSDKVDVRHSDVLQNAIMVMNTNKAPTDDIDLRKAIIHAIDKSTFIATEFAGLERPVDQVLPESAPFCNVDLSPKWTYDPEKAKFLNCP
;
A
#
# COMPACT_ATOMS: atom_id res chain seq x y z
N GLU A 1 19.24 -28.18 -16.62
CA GLU A 1 18.85 -26.96 -17.38
C GLU A 1 19.22 -25.76 -16.50
N GLN A 2 19.43 -24.55 -17.05
CA GLN A 2 20.07 -23.44 -16.32
C GLN A 2 19.35 -23.08 -15.01
N GLU A 3 19.90 -23.51 -13.87
CA GLU A 3 19.41 -23.23 -12.51
C GLU A 3 19.87 -21.87 -11.97
N GLN A 4 20.58 -21.07 -12.78
CA GLN A 4 21.24 -19.86 -12.31
C GLN A 4 20.68 -18.62 -13.00
N PHE A 5 20.04 -17.77 -12.21
CA PHE A 5 19.73 -16.39 -12.57
C PHE A 5 20.84 -15.48 -12.03
N VAL A 6 21.48 -14.72 -12.91
CA VAL A 6 22.56 -13.78 -12.55
C VAL A 6 22.05 -12.36 -12.77
N LEU A 7 22.07 -11.55 -11.71
CA LEU A 7 21.78 -10.13 -11.76
C LEU A 7 23.06 -9.34 -11.49
N GLU A 8 23.48 -8.55 -12.48
CA GLU A 8 24.66 -7.69 -12.39
C GLU A 8 24.24 -6.24 -12.12
N THR A 9 24.99 -5.54 -11.27
CA THR A 9 24.75 -4.13 -10.92
C THR A 9 25.98 -3.31 -11.28
N ASP A 10 25.78 -2.08 -11.74
CA ASP A 10 26.86 -1.15 -12.14
C ASP A 10 27.70 -0.68 -10.93
N LYS A 11 27.10 -0.69 -9.74
CA LYS A 11 27.70 -0.30 -8.47
C LYS A 11 27.08 -1.10 -7.30
N PRO A 12 27.74 -1.14 -6.13
CA PRO A 12 27.14 -1.74 -4.94
C PRO A 12 25.75 -1.16 -4.64
N PHE A 13 24.72 -2.01 -4.68
CA PHE A 13 23.34 -1.63 -4.45
C PHE A 13 22.81 -2.31 -3.18
N TYR A 14 22.96 -1.63 -2.05
CA TYR A 14 22.64 -2.21 -0.74
C TYR A 14 21.17 -2.65 -0.54
N PRO A 15 20.14 -2.01 -1.12
CA PRO A 15 18.75 -2.41 -0.87
C PRO A 15 18.28 -3.51 -1.83
N LEU A 16 19.15 -4.08 -2.67
CA LEU A 16 18.80 -5.01 -3.74
C LEU A 16 17.83 -6.12 -3.28
N LEU A 17 18.20 -6.84 -2.21
CA LEU A 17 17.38 -7.95 -1.71
C LEU A 17 16.03 -7.48 -1.16
N GLN A 18 15.96 -6.26 -0.60
CA GLN A 18 14.71 -5.69 -0.13
C GLN A 18 13.81 -5.31 -1.30
N GLU A 19 14.34 -4.66 -2.34
CA GLU A 19 13.55 -4.26 -3.51
C GLU A 19 13.07 -5.46 -4.34
N LEU A 20 13.80 -6.58 -4.33
CA LEU A 20 13.35 -7.84 -4.92
C LEU A 20 12.11 -8.44 -4.22
N THR A 21 11.75 -7.95 -3.02
CA THR A 21 10.51 -8.39 -2.33
C THR A 21 9.29 -7.54 -2.66
N TYR A 22 9.45 -6.46 -3.43
CA TYR A 22 8.33 -5.58 -3.74
C TYR A 22 7.30 -6.28 -4.64
N ILE A 23 6.04 -5.88 -4.48
CA ILE A 23 4.92 -6.45 -5.27
C ILE A 23 5.05 -6.17 -6.78
N ARG A 24 5.86 -5.16 -7.15
CA ARG A 24 6.17 -4.75 -8.53
C ARG A 24 7.44 -3.87 -8.53
N PRO A 25 8.19 -3.80 -9.65
CA PRO A 25 7.95 -4.49 -10.91
C PRO A 25 8.59 -5.89 -10.99
N LEU A 26 9.47 -6.25 -10.07
CA LEU A 26 10.31 -7.45 -10.16
C LEU A 26 9.59 -8.71 -9.67
N VAL A 27 8.45 -9.01 -10.30
CA VAL A 27 7.69 -10.26 -10.13
C VAL A 27 7.54 -10.96 -11.49
N PHE A 28 7.27 -12.27 -11.47
CA PHE A 28 7.31 -13.07 -12.69
C PHE A 28 5.91 -13.31 -13.27
N ALA A 29 5.72 -12.89 -14.51
CA ALA A 29 4.62 -13.31 -15.36
C ALA A 29 5.09 -14.41 -16.34
N SER A 30 4.16 -15.24 -16.82
CA SER A 30 4.45 -16.20 -17.90
C SER A 30 4.86 -15.45 -19.16
N ALA A 31 5.95 -15.89 -19.81
CA ALA A 31 6.35 -15.35 -21.12
C ALA A 31 5.23 -15.49 -22.17
N SER A 32 4.44 -16.57 -22.10
CA SER A 32 3.29 -16.77 -22.99
C SER A 32 2.17 -15.74 -22.79
N ALA A 33 2.17 -15.01 -21.66
CA ALA A 33 1.17 -14.02 -21.33
C ALA A 33 1.52 -12.62 -21.83
N PHE A 34 2.71 -12.40 -22.39
CA PHE A 34 3.04 -11.15 -23.05
C PHE A 34 2.12 -10.95 -24.26
N SER A 35 1.90 -9.69 -24.68
CA SER A 35 0.98 -9.40 -25.79
C SER A 35 1.36 -10.06 -27.12
N ASN A 36 2.66 -10.30 -27.38
CA ASN A 36 3.13 -11.11 -28.51
C ASN A 36 3.49 -12.56 -28.11
N GLY A 37 3.10 -12.98 -26.91
CA GLY A 37 3.39 -14.30 -26.36
C GLY A 37 4.90 -14.57 -26.28
N ILE A 38 5.28 -15.80 -26.63
CA ILE A 38 6.70 -16.24 -26.60
C ILE A 38 7.58 -15.54 -27.65
N ASP A 39 6.98 -14.85 -28.62
CA ASP A 39 7.69 -14.12 -29.67
C ASP A 39 8.04 -12.69 -29.24
N SER A 40 7.61 -12.24 -28.05
CA SER A 40 7.98 -10.93 -27.51
C SER A 40 9.50 -10.79 -27.32
N ASP A 41 10.06 -9.64 -27.72
CA ASP A 41 11.47 -9.33 -27.50
C ASP A 41 11.68 -8.92 -26.03
N PRO A 42 12.33 -9.76 -25.20
CA PRO A 42 12.47 -9.48 -23.76
C PRO A 42 13.33 -8.25 -23.45
N SER A 43 14.08 -7.73 -24.43
CA SER A 43 14.88 -6.51 -24.28
C SER A 43 14.14 -5.24 -24.68
N LYS A 44 13.02 -5.36 -25.42
CA LYS A 44 12.31 -4.22 -26.00
C LYS A 44 10.82 -4.19 -25.71
N GLU A 45 10.23 -5.28 -25.23
CA GLU A 45 8.81 -5.39 -24.95
C GLU A 45 8.61 -5.82 -23.50
N ASN A 46 8.01 -4.96 -22.70
CA ASN A 46 7.73 -5.23 -21.28
C ASN A 46 6.23 -5.28 -20.99
N SER A 47 5.90 -5.74 -19.78
CA SER A 47 4.55 -6.12 -19.35
C SER A 47 3.65 -4.96 -18.91
N CYS A 48 4.12 -3.70 -18.92
CA CYS A 48 3.28 -2.54 -18.63
C CYS A 48 2.32 -2.24 -19.79
N ASN A 49 1.18 -1.59 -19.52
CA ASN A 49 0.34 -1.06 -20.58
C ASN A 49 0.83 0.32 -21.04
N ALA A 50 0.51 0.67 -22.28
CA ALA A 50 0.80 2.00 -22.81
C ALA A 50 0.07 3.09 -21.99
N GLY A 51 0.79 4.14 -21.58
CA GLY A 51 0.23 5.23 -20.78
C GLY A 51 0.27 5.01 -19.26
N ASP A 52 0.55 3.80 -18.80
CA ASP A 52 0.71 3.50 -17.37
C ASP A 52 2.03 4.08 -16.81
N PHE A 53 2.13 4.07 -15.48
CA PHE A 53 3.35 4.41 -14.77
C PHE A 53 4.50 3.50 -15.22
N GLY A 54 5.58 4.09 -15.75
CA GLY A 54 6.68 3.34 -16.35
C GLY A 54 6.52 3.07 -17.85
N SER A 55 5.68 3.82 -18.57
CA SER A 55 5.65 3.78 -20.04
C SER A 55 6.61 4.75 -20.73
N LYS A 56 7.37 5.55 -19.97
CA LYS A 56 8.42 6.45 -20.46
C LYS A 56 9.62 6.43 -19.53
N TRP A 57 10.77 6.00 -20.04
CA TRP A 57 12.01 5.86 -19.28
C TRP A 57 13.08 6.71 -19.96
N ASP A 58 13.31 7.91 -19.44
CA ASP A 58 14.21 8.91 -20.04
C ASP A 58 15.71 8.53 -19.94
N HIS A 59 16.02 7.36 -19.37
CA HIS A 59 17.37 6.90 -19.07
C HIS A 59 17.74 5.57 -19.73
N LEU A 60 16.89 5.05 -20.62
CA LEU A 60 17.22 3.84 -21.38
C LEU A 60 17.99 4.20 -22.65
N GLU A 61 19.03 3.43 -22.95
CA GLU A 61 19.78 3.53 -24.21
C GLU A 61 18.92 3.07 -25.41
N ASP A 62 18.01 2.12 -25.18
CA ASP A 62 17.10 1.55 -26.15
C ASP A 62 15.63 1.90 -25.88
N THR A 63 14.84 2.03 -26.95
CA THR A 63 13.39 2.21 -26.84
C THR A 63 12.73 0.91 -26.37
N VAL A 64 12.17 0.93 -25.16
CA VAL A 64 11.32 -0.15 -24.63
C VAL A 64 9.85 0.21 -24.82
N THR A 65 9.07 -0.76 -25.30
CA THR A 65 7.64 -0.69 -25.59
C THR A 65 6.85 -1.41 -24.50
N CYS A 66 5.95 -0.68 -23.83
CA CYS A 66 4.90 -1.24 -22.99
C CYS A 66 3.87 -1.99 -23.84
N ALA A 67 4.11 -3.28 -24.05
CA ALA A 67 3.24 -4.13 -24.86
C ALA A 67 2.03 -4.65 -24.06
N GLY A 68 2.16 -4.74 -22.74
CA GLY A 68 1.13 -5.27 -21.84
C GLY A 68 1.14 -6.80 -21.74
N LEU A 69 0.23 -7.32 -20.94
CA LEU A 69 -0.05 -8.75 -20.82
C LEU A 69 -1.43 -9.06 -21.40
N SER A 70 -1.54 -10.17 -22.13
CA SER A 70 -2.81 -10.73 -22.60
C SER A 70 -3.63 -11.37 -21.47
N ALA A 71 -2.98 -11.79 -20.39
CA ALA A 71 -3.61 -12.30 -19.17
C ALA A 71 -2.67 -12.20 -17.95
N PRO A 72 -3.18 -12.08 -16.72
CA PRO A 72 -2.36 -12.04 -15.50
C PRO A 72 -1.93 -13.45 -15.06
N ILE A 73 -1.05 -14.09 -15.84
CA ILE A 73 -0.56 -15.45 -15.56
C ILE A 73 0.73 -15.37 -14.75
N GLY A 74 0.64 -15.54 -13.43
CA GLY A 74 1.78 -15.59 -12.51
C GLY A 74 1.99 -16.97 -11.88
N THR A 75 2.89 -17.04 -10.90
CA THR A 75 3.23 -18.27 -10.17
C THR A 75 2.58 -18.36 -8.78
N GLY A 76 1.68 -17.45 -8.44
CA GLY A 76 1.08 -17.32 -7.12
C GLY A 76 0.05 -18.40 -6.76
N PRO A 77 -0.48 -18.37 -5.51
CA PRO A 77 -1.44 -19.35 -5.01
C PRO A 77 -2.86 -19.17 -5.55
N PHE A 78 -3.16 -18.06 -6.23
CA PHE A 78 -4.47 -17.79 -6.82
C PHE A 78 -4.34 -17.45 -8.31
N LYS A 79 -5.27 -17.97 -9.11
CA LYS A 79 -5.41 -17.72 -10.55
C LYS A 79 -6.54 -16.73 -10.77
N TYR A 80 -6.29 -15.66 -11.53
CA TYR A 80 -7.37 -14.77 -11.98
C TYR A 80 -8.43 -15.56 -12.75
N SER A 81 -9.71 -15.32 -12.45
CA SER A 81 -10.85 -15.96 -13.10
C SER A 81 -11.61 -14.97 -13.97
N SER A 82 -12.15 -13.93 -13.35
CA SER A 82 -13.01 -12.95 -14.03
C SER A 82 -13.15 -11.67 -13.24
N THR A 83 -13.38 -10.58 -13.96
CA THR A 83 -13.83 -9.30 -13.42
C THR A 83 -15.20 -8.98 -13.97
N THR A 84 -16.11 -8.52 -13.11
CA THR A 84 -17.35 -7.84 -13.50
C THR A 84 -17.19 -6.37 -13.17
N THR A 85 -17.46 -5.50 -14.14
CA THR A 85 -17.43 -4.05 -13.95
C THR A 85 -18.83 -3.51 -13.71
N ASN A 86 -18.92 -2.31 -13.13
CA ASN A 86 -20.15 -1.54 -13.11
C ASN A 86 -20.64 -1.17 -14.54
N GLU A 87 -21.83 -0.57 -14.63
CA GLU A 87 -22.51 -0.31 -15.92
C GLU A 87 -21.72 0.58 -16.89
N ASP A 88 -20.91 1.51 -16.38
CA ASP A 88 -20.08 2.42 -17.19
C ASP A 88 -18.65 1.91 -17.44
N GLY A 89 -18.29 0.76 -16.86
CA GLY A 89 -16.99 0.12 -17.04
C GLY A 89 -15.82 0.83 -16.35
N THR A 90 -16.09 1.72 -15.40
CA THR A 90 -15.06 2.52 -14.72
C THR A 90 -14.56 1.89 -13.43
N ILE A 91 -15.34 0.97 -12.84
CA ILE A 91 -15.03 0.32 -11.57
C ILE A 91 -15.19 -1.18 -11.72
N ASP A 92 -14.20 -1.93 -11.26
CA ASP A 92 -14.31 -3.37 -11.05
C ASP A 92 -15.24 -3.61 -9.86
N ASP A 93 -16.48 -4.02 -10.12
CA ASP A 93 -17.48 -4.32 -9.09
C ASP A 93 -17.12 -5.61 -8.35
N LYS A 94 -16.64 -6.62 -9.08
CA LYS A 94 -16.23 -7.90 -8.50
C LYS A 94 -15.08 -8.52 -9.27
N VAL A 95 -14.05 -8.96 -8.56
CA VAL A 95 -12.94 -9.76 -9.10
C VAL A 95 -12.92 -11.13 -8.43
N ILE A 96 -12.90 -12.19 -9.23
CA ILE A 96 -12.89 -13.58 -8.77
C ILE A 96 -11.54 -14.20 -9.08
N PHE A 97 -10.96 -14.89 -8.10
CA PHE A 97 -9.78 -15.71 -8.26
C PHE A 97 -10.07 -17.17 -7.86
N GLN A 98 -9.53 -18.12 -8.61
CA GLN A 98 -9.57 -19.55 -8.27
C GLN A 98 -8.30 -19.95 -7.51
N GLY A 99 -8.42 -20.85 -6.54
CA GLY A 99 -7.28 -21.48 -5.88
C GLY A 99 -6.41 -22.25 -6.87
N HIS A 100 -5.09 -22.06 -6.78
CA HIS A 100 -4.11 -22.79 -7.60
C HIS A 100 -3.78 -24.14 -6.93
N THR A 101 -4.51 -25.18 -7.29
CA THR A 101 -4.35 -26.54 -6.72
C THR A 101 -2.95 -27.14 -6.94
N GLU A 102 -2.24 -26.71 -7.98
CA GLU A 102 -0.86 -27.12 -8.31
C GLU A 102 0.19 -26.09 -7.86
N TYR A 103 -0.17 -25.15 -6.96
CA TYR A 103 0.77 -24.17 -6.44
C TYR A 103 1.96 -24.88 -5.77
N TRP A 104 3.17 -24.44 -6.13
CA TRP A 104 4.42 -25.06 -5.67
C TRP A 104 4.62 -24.97 -4.16
N GLY A 105 3.94 -24.04 -3.47
CA GLY A 105 3.92 -23.92 -2.00
C GLY A 105 2.85 -24.78 -1.31
N GLY A 106 2.05 -25.54 -2.06
CA GLY A 106 0.88 -26.29 -1.57
C GLY A 106 -0.43 -25.58 -1.89
N ALA A 107 -1.49 -26.34 -2.21
CA ALA A 107 -2.79 -25.77 -2.58
C ALA A 107 -3.35 -24.87 -1.45
N PRO A 108 -3.93 -23.68 -1.77
CA PRO A 108 -4.59 -22.87 -0.76
C PRO A 108 -5.85 -23.56 -0.24
N ASP A 109 -6.19 -23.34 1.03
CA ASP A 109 -7.44 -23.82 1.65
C ASP A 109 -8.69 -23.07 1.13
N ILE A 110 -8.48 -21.97 0.40
CA ILE A 110 -9.54 -21.17 -0.22
C ILE A 110 -9.67 -21.60 -1.68
N GLU A 111 -10.81 -22.19 -2.02
CA GLU A 111 -11.12 -22.63 -3.39
C GLU A 111 -11.36 -21.45 -4.34
N GLU A 112 -12.06 -20.42 -3.86
CA GLU A 112 -12.41 -19.23 -4.64
C GLU A 112 -12.34 -17.99 -3.75
N LEU A 113 -11.64 -16.95 -4.21
CA LEU A 113 -11.50 -15.66 -3.53
C LEU A 113 -12.27 -14.60 -4.30
N HIS A 114 -13.23 -13.94 -3.62
CA HIS A 114 -14.02 -12.85 -4.19
C HIS A 114 -13.55 -11.54 -3.60
N VAL A 115 -13.12 -10.61 -4.46
CA VAL A 115 -12.85 -9.23 -4.09
C VAL A 115 -14.03 -8.41 -4.58
N GLN A 116 -14.82 -7.89 -3.64
CA GLN A 116 -16.07 -7.18 -3.92
C GLN A 116 -15.90 -5.69 -3.65
N HIS A 117 -16.38 -4.86 -4.57
CA HIS A 117 -16.51 -3.43 -4.39
C HIS A 117 -17.72 -3.11 -3.51
N TYR A 118 -17.55 -2.14 -2.62
CA TYR A 118 -18.60 -1.55 -1.81
C TYR A 118 -18.48 -0.03 -1.90
N GLU A 119 -19.61 0.64 -2.15
CA GLU A 119 -19.70 2.09 -2.35
C GLU A 119 -19.41 2.91 -1.07
N SER A 120 -19.54 2.29 0.11
CA SER A 120 -19.35 2.98 1.38
C SER A 120 -18.86 2.06 2.50
N ASN A 121 -18.30 2.66 3.54
CA ASN A 121 -17.88 1.95 4.74
C ASN A 121 -19.05 1.31 5.51
N GLU A 122 -20.22 1.93 5.47
CA GLU A 122 -21.45 1.39 6.07
C GLU A 122 -21.86 0.09 5.37
N ALA A 123 -21.79 0.05 4.04
CA ALA A 123 -22.11 -1.16 3.27
C ALA A 123 -21.13 -2.30 3.59
N VAL A 124 -19.84 -2.00 3.76
CA VAL A 124 -18.85 -2.99 4.23
C VAL A 124 -19.19 -3.50 5.63
N GLN A 125 -19.53 -2.61 6.56
CA GLN A 125 -19.89 -3.00 7.93
C GLN A 125 -21.15 -3.89 7.96
N ASP A 126 -22.19 -3.53 7.21
CA ASP A 126 -23.43 -4.32 7.14
C ASP A 126 -23.15 -5.71 6.57
N ALA A 127 -22.35 -5.80 5.50
CA ALA A 127 -21.97 -7.07 4.88
C ALA A 127 -21.15 -7.98 5.81
N LEU A 128 -20.29 -7.41 6.66
CA LEU A 128 -19.59 -8.17 7.72
C LEU A 128 -20.58 -8.69 8.78
N LEU A 129 -21.59 -7.88 9.15
CA LEU A 129 -22.53 -8.21 10.23
C LEU A 129 -23.62 -9.20 9.83
N ASP A 130 -23.96 -9.25 8.55
CA ASP A 130 -24.91 -10.22 7.96
C ASP A 130 -24.23 -11.48 7.40
N GLY A 131 -22.90 -11.47 7.27
CA GLY A 131 -22.09 -12.60 6.83
C GLY A 131 -21.99 -12.76 5.32
N THR A 132 -22.34 -11.74 4.53
CA THR A 132 -22.11 -11.71 3.08
C THR A 132 -20.68 -11.31 2.70
N LEU A 133 -19.93 -10.70 3.63
CA LEU A 133 -18.50 -10.46 3.52
C LEU A 133 -17.74 -11.15 4.66
N ASP A 134 -16.74 -11.96 4.33
CA ASP A 134 -15.95 -12.69 5.33
C ASP A 134 -14.85 -11.83 5.98
N MET A 135 -14.27 -10.89 5.23
CA MET A 135 -13.11 -10.13 5.68
C MET A 135 -13.03 -8.75 5.02
N ALA A 136 -12.77 -7.73 5.84
CA ALA A 136 -12.28 -6.43 5.38
C ALA A 136 -10.84 -6.23 5.85
N LEU A 137 -9.93 -5.87 4.95
CA LEU A 137 -8.49 -5.75 5.23
C LEU A 137 -7.91 -4.45 4.69
N GLY A 138 -7.06 -3.81 5.49
CA GLY A 138 -6.28 -2.64 5.09
C GLY A 138 -6.88 -1.32 5.57
N ILE A 139 -6.35 -0.22 5.03
CA ILE A 139 -6.80 1.14 5.33
C ILE A 139 -7.90 1.50 4.34
N GLY A 140 -9.05 1.94 4.83
CA GLY A 140 -10.13 2.45 3.98
C GLY A 140 -11.43 1.65 4.01
N PRO A 141 -11.46 0.29 4.11
CA PRO A 141 -12.72 -0.45 4.13
C PRO A 141 -13.65 -0.13 5.31
N LEU A 142 -13.09 0.25 6.46
CA LEU A 142 -13.83 0.69 7.65
C LEU A 142 -13.22 1.97 8.19
N THR A 143 -14.05 2.84 8.77
CA THR A 143 -13.55 3.97 9.58
C THR A 143 -13.02 3.47 10.93
N PRO A 144 -12.14 4.24 11.60
CA PRO A 144 -11.64 3.88 12.93
C PRO A 144 -12.76 3.66 13.95
N LEU A 145 -13.81 4.49 13.92
CA LEU A 145 -14.96 4.35 14.82
C LEU A 145 -15.71 3.03 14.56
N GLN A 146 -15.94 2.66 13.31
CA GLN A 146 -16.64 1.41 12.97
C GLN A 146 -15.83 0.18 13.39
N ALA A 147 -14.50 0.19 13.16
CA ALA A 147 -13.62 -0.88 13.63
C ALA A 147 -13.68 -1.02 15.15
N GLN A 148 -13.71 0.09 15.88
CA GLN A 148 -13.88 0.10 17.34
C GLN A 148 -15.25 -0.46 17.76
N GLN A 149 -16.33 -0.05 17.09
CA GLN A 149 -17.69 -0.52 17.38
C GLN A 149 -17.84 -2.03 17.11
N LEU A 150 -17.33 -2.52 15.98
CA LEU A 150 -17.32 -3.94 15.66
C LEU A 150 -16.60 -4.75 16.74
N LYS A 151 -15.42 -4.25 17.17
CA LYS A 151 -14.61 -4.89 18.21
C LYS A 151 -15.31 -5.01 19.56
N PHE A 152 -16.05 -3.98 19.99
CA PHE A 152 -16.64 -3.96 21.35
C PHE A 152 -18.09 -4.41 21.42
N TYR A 153 -18.86 -4.22 20.35
CA TYR A 153 -20.30 -4.47 20.34
C TYR A 153 -20.73 -5.63 19.43
N HIS A 154 -19.83 -6.14 18.58
CA HIS A 154 -20.11 -7.23 17.63
C HIS A 154 -19.02 -8.32 17.63
N SER A 155 -18.30 -8.46 18.75
CA SER A 155 -17.23 -9.47 18.91
C SER A 155 -17.70 -10.93 18.84
N ASP A 156 -19.01 -11.16 18.95
CA ASP A 156 -19.66 -12.45 18.73
C ASP A 156 -19.79 -12.82 17.24
N LYS A 157 -19.62 -11.83 16.36
CA LYS A 157 -19.75 -11.98 14.89
C LYS A 157 -18.44 -11.77 14.14
N VAL A 158 -17.65 -10.79 14.55
CA VAL A 158 -16.45 -10.34 13.82
C VAL A 158 -15.25 -10.29 14.76
N ASP A 159 -14.12 -10.86 14.33
CA ASP A 159 -12.83 -10.69 15.00
C ASP A 159 -12.11 -9.47 14.42
N VAL A 160 -11.72 -8.53 15.28
CA VAL A 160 -11.04 -7.29 14.86
C VAL A 160 -9.59 -7.30 15.36
N ARG A 161 -8.65 -7.33 14.41
CA ARG A 161 -7.20 -7.34 14.66
C ARG A 161 -6.54 -6.09 14.12
N HIS A 162 -5.47 -5.67 14.77
CA HIS A 162 -4.61 -4.57 14.33
C HIS A 162 -3.22 -5.15 14.08
N SER A 163 -2.64 -4.85 12.91
CA SER A 163 -1.27 -5.25 12.59
C SER A 163 -0.26 -4.43 13.40
N ASP A 164 1.01 -4.84 13.31
CA ASP A 164 2.11 -3.96 13.67
C ASP A 164 2.11 -2.69 12.81
N VAL A 165 2.82 -1.66 13.27
CA VAL A 165 2.91 -0.36 12.58
C VAL A 165 3.67 -0.54 11.26
N LEU A 166 2.96 -0.31 10.15
CA LEU A 166 3.52 -0.39 8.80
C LEU A 166 4.03 0.97 8.29
N GLN A 167 3.38 2.06 8.68
CA GLN A 167 3.70 3.42 8.23
C GLN A 167 3.23 4.47 9.24
N ASN A 168 3.79 5.68 9.14
CA ASN A 168 3.34 6.84 9.88
C ASN A 168 2.56 7.78 8.95
N ALA A 169 1.42 8.31 9.41
CA ALA A 169 0.77 9.44 8.76
C ALA A 169 1.55 10.73 9.07
N ILE A 170 1.96 11.46 8.03
CA ILE A 170 2.79 12.66 8.18
C ILE A 170 2.18 13.87 7.45
N MET A 171 2.39 15.05 8.02
CA MET A 171 2.18 16.32 7.32
C MET A 171 3.49 16.76 6.68
N VAL A 172 3.51 16.87 5.35
CA VAL A 172 4.67 17.37 4.62
C VAL A 172 4.52 18.88 4.43
N MET A 173 5.48 19.65 4.92
CA MET A 173 5.52 21.11 4.79
C MET A 173 6.44 21.51 3.62
N ASN A 174 5.94 22.36 2.72
CA ASN A 174 6.72 22.81 1.57
C ASN A 174 7.75 23.87 1.98
N THR A 175 9.00 23.47 2.11
CA THR A 175 10.10 24.35 2.54
C THR A 175 10.55 25.35 1.47
N ASN A 176 9.99 25.28 0.25
CA ASN A 176 10.32 26.15 -0.86
C ASN A 176 9.20 27.13 -1.22
N LYS A 177 8.19 27.28 -0.34
CA LYS A 177 7.06 28.17 -0.57
C LYS A 177 6.58 28.78 0.74
N ALA A 178 6.47 30.10 0.76
CA ALA A 178 5.87 30.82 1.86
C ALA A 178 4.43 30.35 2.17
N PRO A 179 4.05 30.27 3.46
CA PRO A 179 4.83 30.69 4.62
C PRO A 179 5.71 29.56 5.21
N THR A 180 5.61 28.33 4.71
CA THR A 180 6.28 27.15 5.29
C THR A 180 7.76 27.01 4.92
N ASP A 181 8.31 27.96 4.16
CA ASP A 181 9.76 28.12 3.94
C ASP A 181 10.48 28.56 5.22
N ASP A 182 9.81 29.30 6.11
CA ASP A 182 10.32 29.64 7.44
C ASP A 182 10.38 28.43 8.39
N ILE A 183 11.57 28.15 8.93
CA ILE A 183 11.80 27.05 9.88
C ILE A 183 11.12 27.27 11.23
N ASP A 184 11.01 28.50 11.71
CA ASP A 184 10.43 28.77 13.02
C ASP A 184 8.91 28.64 12.99
N LEU A 185 8.28 28.99 11.85
CA LEU A 185 6.88 28.63 11.61
C LEU A 185 6.66 27.12 11.63
N ARG A 186 7.53 26.33 10.98
CA ARG A 186 7.41 24.86 10.99
C ARG A 186 7.54 24.28 12.40
N LYS A 187 8.47 24.80 13.22
CA LYS A 187 8.59 24.40 14.63
C LYS A 187 7.36 24.80 15.45
N ALA A 188 6.81 25.99 15.22
CA ALA A 188 5.59 26.45 15.87
C ALA A 188 4.41 25.53 15.54
N ILE A 189 4.25 25.13 14.27
CA ILE A 189 3.21 24.19 13.83
C ILE A 189 3.33 22.86 14.57
N ILE A 190 4.53 22.27 14.65
CA ILE A 190 4.72 20.97 15.33
C ILE A 190 4.33 21.05 16.81
N HIS A 191 4.69 22.14 17.49
CA HIS A 191 4.33 22.37 18.89
C HIS A 191 2.84 22.71 19.09
N ALA A 192 2.15 23.22 18.08
CA ALA A 192 0.75 23.62 18.17
C ALA A 192 -0.25 22.45 18.00
N ILE A 193 0.20 21.29 17.49
CA ILE A 193 -0.68 20.16 17.20
C ILE A 193 -0.73 19.21 18.40
N ASP A 194 -1.90 19.10 19.02
CA ASP A 194 -2.19 18.05 20.01
C ASP A 194 -2.54 16.74 19.29
N LYS A 195 -1.50 15.96 18.98
CA LYS A 195 -1.63 14.66 18.32
C LYS A 195 -2.52 13.70 19.12
N SER A 196 -2.43 13.73 20.45
CA SER A 196 -3.17 12.81 21.32
C SER A 196 -4.67 13.08 21.26
N THR A 197 -5.08 14.35 21.38
CA THR A 197 -6.48 14.74 21.25
C THR A 197 -7.01 14.45 19.85
N PHE A 198 -6.24 14.80 18.81
CA PHE A 198 -6.61 14.52 17.42
C PHE A 198 -6.83 13.02 17.15
N ILE A 199 -5.95 12.15 17.66
CA ILE A 199 -6.08 10.70 17.52
C ILE A 199 -7.28 10.16 18.30
N ALA A 200 -7.53 10.69 19.50
CA ALA A 200 -8.70 10.29 20.28
C ALA A 200 -10.01 10.64 19.57
N THR A 201 -10.09 11.80 18.90
CA THR A 201 -11.31 12.26 18.23
C THR A 201 -11.49 11.65 16.84
N GLU A 202 -10.47 11.72 15.98
CA GLU A 202 -10.59 11.34 14.57
C GLU A 202 -10.33 9.86 14.32
N PHE A 203 -9.51 9.22 15.17
CA PHE A 203 -9.12 7.81 15.02
C PHE A 203 -9.71 6.90 16.09
N ALA A 204 -10.67 7.41 16.88
CA ALA A 204 -11.28 6.68 18.00
C ALA A 204 -10.24 6.04 18.95
N GLY A 205 -9.04 6.62 19.05
CA GLY A 205 -7.93 6.10 19.85
C GLY A 205 -7.30 4.79 19.33
N LEU A 206 -7.54 4.39 18.08
CA LEU A 206 -6.92 3.20 17.48
C LEU A 206 -5.46 3.41 17.08
N GLU A 207 -5.06 4.67 16.88
CA GLU A 207 -3.70 5.05 16.52
C GLU A 207 -2.91 5.57 17.72
N ARG A 208 -1.62 5.88 17.52
CA ARG A 208 -0.77 6.49 18.55
C ARG A 208 0.04 7.66 17.99
N PRO A 209 0.33 8.70 18.80
CA PRO A 209 1.23 9.77 18.40
C PRO A 209 2.61 9.21 18.02
N VAL A 210 3.22 9.81 16.99
CA VAL A 210 4.57 9.49 16.52
C VAL A 210 5.41 10.74 16.39
N ASP A 211 6.70 10.64 16.70
CA ASP A 211 7.65 11.78 16.70
C ASP A 211 8.71 11.70 15.60
N GLN A 212 8.59 10.72 14.70
CA GLN A 212 9.52 10.48 13.61
C GLN A 212 8.80 10.19 12.29
N VAL A 213 9.50 10.42 11.19
CA VAL A 213 8.95 10.25 9.83
C VAL A 213 8.68 8.79 9.52
N LEU A 214 9.57 7.89 9.92
CA LEU A 214 9.49 6.46 9.64
C LEU A 214 9.18 5.67 10.92
N PRO A 215 8.49 4.52 10.85
CA PRO A 215 8.32 3.64 12.02
C PRO A 215 9.67 3.19 12.60
N GLU A 216 9.75 3.01 13.92
CA GLU A 216 10.97 2.50 14.60
C GLU A 216 11.32 1.06 14.16
N SER A 217 10.31 0.30 13.72
CA SER A 217 10.46 -1.05 13.16
C SER A 217 11.12 -1.07 11.78
N ALA A 218 11.19 0.06 11.08
CA ALA A 218 11.83 0.13 9.77
C ALA A 218 13.36 -0.01 9.90
N PRO A 219 14.04 -0.62 8.91
CA PRO A 219 15.50 -0.74 8.92
C PRO A 219 16.18 0.61 9.16
N PHE A 220 17.16 0.62 10.07
CA PHE A 220 17.95 1.80 10.45
C PHE A 220 17.17 2.95 11.13
N CYS A 221 15.89 2.76 11.49
CA CYS A 221 15.02 3.82 11.99
C CYS A 221 14.78 3.82 13.50
N ASN A 222 15.32 2.84 14.24
CA ASN A 222 15.31 2.84 15.70
C ASN A 222 16.43 3.74 16.24
N VAL A 223 16.24 5.05 16.11
CA VAL A 223 17.22 6.08 16.48
C VAL A 223 16.60 7.09 17.45
N ASP A 224 17.40 7.57 18.41
CA ASP A 224 16.91 8.63 19.28
C ASP A 224 16.93 9.99 18.56
N LEU A 225 15.74 10.52 18.31
CA LEU A 225 15.55 11.89 17.85
C LEU A 225 15.36 12.81 19.07
N SER A 226 16.46 13.39 19.53
CA SER A 226 16.50 14.42 20.56
C SER A 226 16.85 15.79 19.96
N PRO A 227 16.12 16.88 20.28
CA PRO A 227 15.00 16.93 21.22
C PRO A 227 13.69 16.36 20.64
N LYS A 228 12.83 15.85 21.51
CA LYS A 228 11.45 15.48 21.14
C LYS A 228 10.60 16.74 20.97
N TRP A 229 9.78 16.76 19.92
CA TRP A 229 8.89 17.88 19.60
C TRP A 229 7.47 17.57 20.03
N THR A 230 7.17 17.88 21.30
CA THR A 230 5.87 17.59 21.94
C THR A 230 4.88 18.73 21.75
N TYR A 231 3.59 18.45 21.95
CA TYR A 231 2.57 19.50 22.03
C TYR A 231 2.92 20.50 23.15
N ASP A 232 3.11 21.76 22.79
CA ASP A 232 3.44 22.87 23.68
C ASP A 232 2.93 24.19 23.05
N PRO A 233 1.66 24.55 23.30
CA PRO A 233 1.07 25.73 22.68
C PRO A 233 1.72 27.05 23.10
N GLU A 234 2.36 27.10 24.27
CA GLU A 234 3.06 28.31 24.74
C GLU A 234 4.38 28.48 23.99
N LYS A 235 5.14 27.40 23.80
CA LYS A 235 6.34 27.42 22.95
C LYS A 235 6.00 27.69 21.49
N ALA A 236 4.89 27.16 20.98
CA ALA A 236 4.42 27.48 19.63
C ALA A 236 4.14 28.98 19.45
N LYS A 237 3.46 29.62 20.42
CA LYS A 237 3.24 31.08 20.41
C LYS A 237 4.54 31.85 20.44
N PHE A 238 5.48 31.46 21.31
CA PHE A 238 6.79 32.12 21.42
C PHE A 238 7.58 32.07 20.10
N LEU A 239 7.56 30.93 19.40
CA LEU A 239 8.24 30.76 18.10
C LEU A 239 7.59 31.55 16.96
N ASN A 240 6.34 31.97 17.12
CA ASN A 240 5.57 32.72 16.12
C ASN A 240 5.46 34.22 16.47
N CYS A 241 6.22 34.70 17.46
CA CYS A 241 6.34 36.13 17.76
C CYS A 241 7.26 36.80 16.73
N PRO A 242 6.87 37.95 16.15
CA PRO A 242 7.69 38.71 15.20
C PRO A 242 8.95 39.33 15.83
#